data_AF-A0A1M5I7Z3-F1
#
_entry.id   AF-A0A1M5I7Z3-F1
#
_cell.length_a   1.000
_cell.length_b   1.000
_cell.length_c   1.000
_cell.angle_alpha   90.00
_cell.angle_beta   90.00
_cell.angle_gamma   90.00
#
_symmetry.space_group_name_H-M   'P 1'
#
loop_
_entity.id
_entity.type
_entity.pdbx_description
1 polymer ?
#
loop_
_entity_poly.entity_id
_entity_poly.type
_entity_poly.pdbx_seq_one_letter_code
_entity_poly.pdbx_strand_id
1 'polypeptide(L)'
;MRLHDVKTFLREQPSKDLYYVGFLKINGGWIPLCVLREPGVSERLDTMLVGRGYEPVKEAVDAYADQVAAVQETFVQYLLVEEIANLVERYGVSWIGELESDTEGGCDCGCGCG
;
A
#
# COMPACT_ATOMS: atom_id res chain seq x y z
N MET A 1 5.82 8.90 -0.98
CA MET A 1 6.01 7.45 -1.06
C MET A 1 7.50 7.15 -1.01
N ARG A 2 7.89 6.24 -0.12
CA ARG A 2 9.25 5.72 0.01
C ARG A 2 9.35 4.33 -0.61
N LEU A 3 10.39 4.08 -1.39
CA LEU A 3 10.60 2.78 -2.05
C LEU A 3 11.66 1.97 -1.32
N HIS A 4 11.35 0.70 -1.11
CA HIS A 4 12.25 -0.28 -0.50
C HIS A 4 12.32 -1.52 -1.37
N ASP A 5 13.51 -2.08 -1.56
CA ASP A 5 13.56 -3.47 -2.00
C ASP A 5 13.00 -4.36 -0.88
N VAL A 6 12.30 -5.43 -1.26
CA VAL A 6 11.62 -6.32 -0.31
C VAL A 6 12.57 -6.87 0.76
N LYS A 7 13.80 -7.25 0.38
CA LYS A 7 14.74 -7.87 1.33
C LYS A 7 15.18 -6.87 2.39
N THR A 8 15.39 -5.63 2.00
CA THR A 8 15.72 -4.55 2.92
C THR A 8 14.53 -4.20 3.81
N PHE A 9 13.32 -4.06 3.25
CA PHE A 9 12.11 -3.80 4.04
C PHE A 9 11.90 -4.88 5.12
N LEU A 10 11.91 -6.15 4.74
CA LEU A 10 11.69 -7.26 5.67
C LEU A 10 12.81 -7.43 6.71
N ARG A 11 14.04 -6.98 6.40
CA ARG A 11 15.18 -7.03 7.34
C ARG A 11 15.14 -5.90 8.35
N GLU A 12 14.70 -4.71 7.92
CA GLU A 12 14.73 -3.49 8.75
C GLU A 12 13.49 -3.35 9.63
N GLN A 13 12.36 -3.92 9.23
CA GLN A 13 11.12 -3.86 9.99
C GLN A 13 10.98 -5.06 10.94
N PRO A 14 10.65 -4.85 12.23
CA PRO A 14 10.32 -5.94 13.14
C PRO A 14 9.16 -6.79 12.59
N SER A 15 9.18 -8.10 12.78
CA SER A 15 8.10 -8.98 12.29
C SER A 15 6.72 -8.68 12.88
N LYS A 16 6.69 -7.99 14.04
CA LYS A 16 5.48 -7.57 14.75
C LYS A 16 4.97 -6.20 14.32
N ASP A 17 5.70 -5.47 13.46
CA ASP A 17 5.21 -4.22 12.92
C ASP A 17 4.02 -4.49 12.01
N LEU A 18 3.11 -3.52 11.96
CA LEU A 18 1.85 -3.61 11.25
C LEU A 18 1.77 -2.50 10.22
N TYR A 19 1.24 -2.83 9.04
CA TYR A 19 1.01 -1.90 7.95
C TYR A 19 -0.37 -2.12 7.36
N TYR A 20 -0.99 -1.05 6.89
CA TYR A 20 -2.17 -1.10 6.06
C TYR A 20 -1.79 -1.50 4.64
N VAL A 21 -2.53 -2.45 4.08
CA VAL A 21 -2.39 -2.95 2.71
C VAL A 21 -3.74 -2.89 2.02
N GLY A 22 -3.74 -2.32 0.83
CA GLY A 22 -4.92 -2.21 -0.02
C GLY A 22 -5.13 -3.46 -0.86
N PHE A 23 -6.39 -3.83 -1.08
CA PHE A 23 -6.79 -4.97 -1.89
C PHE A 23 -7.93 -4.62 -2.83
N LEU A 24 -7.87 -5.22 -4.01
CA LEU A 24 -8.87 -5.12 -5.06
C LEU A 24 -9.48 -6.49 -5.31
N LYS A 25 -10.80 -6.55 -5.47
CA LYS A 25 -11.50 -7.75 -5.92
C LYS A 25 -11.70 -7.70 -7.42
N ILE A 26 -11.05 -8.61 -8.15
CA ILE A 26 -11.15 -8.71 -9.61
C ILE A 26 -11.43 -10.17 -9.97
N ASN A 27 -12.40 -10.41 -10.85
CA ASN A 27 -12.79 -11.75 -11.30
C ASN A 27 -13.07 -12.74 -10.13
N GLY A 28 -13.63 -12.25 -9.02
CA GLY A 28 -13.95 -13.04 -7.83
C GLY A 28 -12.77 -13.34 -6.88
N GLY A 29 -11.55 -12.90 -7.22
CA GLY A 29 -10.36 -13.06 -6.38
C GLY A 29 -9.90 -11.73 -5.77
N TRP A 30 -9.40 -11.79 -4.53
CA TRP A 30 -8.72 -10.66 -3.89
C TRP A 30 -7.25 -10.64 -4.25
N ILE A 31 -6.76 -9.47 -4.67
CA ILE A 31 -5.34 -9.23 -4.95
C ILE A 31 -4.88 -7.98 -4.21
N PRO A 32 -3.64 -7.93 -3.71
CA PRO A 32 -3.07 -6.71 -3.15
C PRO A 32 -2.94 -5.66 -4.24
N LEU A 33 -3.03 -4.39 -3.85
CA LEU A 33 -2.75 -3.27 -4.73
C LEU A 33 -1.25 -3.24 -5.04
N CYS A 34 -0.93 -3.57 -6.28
CA CYS A 34 0.42 -3.48 -6.81
C CYS A 34 0.49 -2.47 -7.96
N VAL A 35 1.61 -1.78 -8.06
CA VAL A 35 1.88 -0.76 -9.08
C VAL A 35 3.20 -1.06 -9.81
N LEU A 36 3.42 -0.37 -10.94
CA LEU A 36 4.70 -0.35 -11.61
C LEU A 36 5.62 0.64 -10.91
N ARG A 37 6.84 0.22 -10.55
CA ARG A 37 7.88 1.14 -10.09
C ARG A 37 8.23 2.17 -11.17
N GLU A 38 8.41 1.68 -12.40
CA GLU A 38 8.86 2.47 -13.55
C GLU A 38 8.01 2.15 -14.79
N PRO A 39 6.93 2.91 -15.00
CA PRO A 39 6.14 2.82 -16.23
C PRO A 39 7.02 3.07 -17.46
N GLY A 40 6.89 2.23 -18.49
CA GLY A 40 7.66 2.33 -19.74
C GLY A 40 8.98 1.54 -19.75
N VAL A 41 9.44 1.05 -18.60
CA VAL A 41 10.58 0.10 -18.50
C VAL A 41 10.08 -1.33 -18.33
N SER A 42 9.02 -1.51 -17.55
CA SER A 42 8.38 -2.80 -17.30
C SER A 42 6.86 -2.70 -17.45
N GLU A 43 6.24 -3.78 -17.90
CA GLU A 43 4.78 -3.94 -17.92
C GLU A 43 4.27 -4.78 -16.74
N ARG A 44 5.18 -5.36 -15.94
CA ARG A 44 4.83 -6.22 -14.82
C ARG A 44 4.77 -5.42 -13.52
N LEU A 45 3.62 -5.45 -12.85
CA LEU A 45 3.44 -4.94 -11.49
C LEU A 45 4.48 -5.57 -10.55
N ASP A 46 5.31 -4.74 -9.94
CA ASP A 46 6.49 -5.18 -9.19
C ASP A 46 6.62 -4.51 -7.82
N THR A 47 5.70 -3.60 -7.48
CA THR A 47 5.71 -2.83 -6.24
C THR A 47 4.38 -2.99 -5.50
N MET A 48 4.38 -3.48 -4.26
CA MET A 48 3.19 -3.53 -3.41
C MET A 48 3.11 -2.26 -2.57
N LEU A 49 1.93 -1.64 -2.51
CA LEU A 49 1.71 -0.44 -1.71
C LEU A 49 1.28 -0.82 -0.29
N VAL A 50 1.97 -0.23 0.69
CA VAL A 50 1.68 -0.36 2.11
C VAL A 50 1.71 1.02 2.76
N GLY A 51 1.16 1.18 3.96
CA GLY A 51 1.27 2.44 4.70
C GLY A 51 1.10 2.24 6.19
N ARG A 52 1.65 3.16 6.99
CA ARG A 52 1.42 3.15 8.45
C ARG A 52 0.09 3.82 8.83
N GLY A 53 -0.48 4.65 7.95
CA GLY A 53 -1.82 5.22 8.09
C GLY A 53 -2.83 4.54 7.16
N TYR A 54 -4.10 4.54 7.56
CA TYR A 54 -5.19 3.94 6.79
C TYR A 54 -5.53 4.80 5.56
N GLU A 55 -5.62 6.11 5.77
CA GLU A 55 -6.12 7.08 4.79
C GLU A 55 -5.29 7.10 3.51
N PRO A 56 -3.94 7.19 3.52
CA PRO A 56 -3.16 7.17 2.28
C PRO A 56 -3.32 5.88 1.48
N VAL A 57 -3.48 4.74 2.18
CA VAL A 57 -3.69 3.44 1.53
C VAL A 57 -5.08 3.37 0.93
N LYS A 58 -6.10 3.84 1.64
CA LYS A 58 -7.48 3.88 1.14
C LYS A 58 -7.61 4.77 -0.09
N GLU A 59 -7.03 5.97 -0.05
CA GLU A 59 -7.01 6.90 -1.18
C GLU A 59 -6.34 6.28 -2.40
N ALA A 60 -5.19 5.62 -2.22
CA ALA A 60 -4.49 4.93 -3.31
C ALA A 60 -5.35 3.79 -3.90
N VAL A 61 -6.02 3.00 -3.06
CA VAL A 61 -6.91 1.92 -3.49
C VAL A 61 -8.09 2.45 -4.29
N ASP A 62 -8.76 3.50 -3.81
CA ASP A 62 -9.92 4.09 -4.48
C ASP A 62 -9.54 4.70 -5.83
N ALA A 63 -8.46 5.47 -5.86
CA ALA A 63 -7.97 6.09 -7.08
C ALA A 63 -7.62 5.04 -8.15
N TYR A 64 -7.10 3.89 -7.76
CA TYR A 64 -6.85 2.77 -8.69
C TYR A 64 -8.13 2.04 -9.10
N ALA A 65 -9.05 1.81 -8.17
CA ALA A 65 -10.31 1.14 -8.45
C ALA A 65 -11.14 1.90 -9.50
N ASP A 66 -11.18 3.23 -9.40
CA ASP A 66 -11.90 4.10 -10.35
C ASP A 66 -11.37 4.01 -11.79
N GLN A 67 -10.10 3.61 -11.97
CA GLN A 67 -9.45 3.47 -13.27
C GLN A 67 -9.60 2.06 -13.86
N VAL A 68 -9.97 1.07 -13.05
CA VAL A 68 -10.02 -0.34 -13.46
C VAL A 68 -11.45 -0.84 -13.39
N ALA A 69 -12.16 -0.79 -14.52
CA ALA A 69 -13.57 -1.18 -14.63
C ALA A 69 -13.89 -2.61 -14.18
N ALA A 70 -12.88 -3.50 -14.09
CA ALA A 70 -13.04 -4.88 -13.63
C ALA A 70 -13.02 -5.01 -12.09
N VAL A 71 -12.72 -3.95 -11.35
CA VAL A 71 -12.76 -3.95 -9.88
C VAL A 71 -14.21 -3.99 -9.41
N GLN A 72 -14.52 -4.98 -8.58
CA GLN A 72 -15.85 -5.21 -8.03
C GLN A 72 -15.98 -4.57 -6.65
N GLU A 73 -14.95 -4.72 -5.82
CA GLU A 73 -14.91 -4.28 -4.44
C GLU A 73 -13.46 -3.92 -4.06
N THR A 74 -13.32 -3.05 -3.06
CA THR A 74 -12.04 -2.63 -2.49
C THR A 74 -12.04 -2.88 -0.99
N PHE A 75 -10.89 -3.22 -0.42
CA PHE A 75 -10.75 -3.25 1.03
C PHE A 75 -9.31 -2.92 1.47
N VAL A 76 -9.15 -2.48 2.71
CA VAL A 76 -7.84 -2.21 3.31
C VAL A 76 -7.71 -3.05 4.57
N GLN A 77 -6.62 -3.80 4.71
CA GLN A 77 -6.34 -4.64 5.88
C GLN A 77 -5.10 -4.15 6.62
N TYR A 78 -5.10 -4.30 7.95
CA TYR A 78 -3.91 -4.14 8.76
C TYR A 78 -3.22 -5.50 8.91
N LEU A 79 -1.98 -5.60 8.41
CA LEU A 79 -1.23 -6.84 8.29
C LEU A 79 0.12 -6.73 8.98
N LEU A 80 0.57 -7.85 9.55
CA LEU A 80 1.92 -8.01 10.07
C LEU A 80 2.93 -8.05 8.92
N VAL A 81 4.16 -7.65 9.20
CA VAL A 81 5.29 -7.76 8.24
C VAL A 81 5.46 -9.20 7.72
N GLU A 82 5.20 -10.22 8.55
CA GLU A 82 5.24 -11.62 8.12
C GLU A 82 4.13 -11.99 7.11
N GLU A 83 2.94 -11.42 7.27
CA GLU A 83 1.83 -11.63 6.33
C GLU A 83 2.12 -10.92 5.01
N ILE A 84 2.72 -9.74 5.07
CA ILE A 84 3.20 -8.99 3.90
C ILE A 84 4.28 -9.78 3.16
N ALA A 85 5.22 -10.42 3.87
CA ALA A 85 6.22 -11.28 3.26
C ALA A 85 5.58 -12.43 2.45
N ASN A 86 4.55 -13.08 3.00
CA ASN A 86 3.81 -14.13 2.30
C ASN A 86 3.12 -13.63 1.02
N LEU A 87 2.55 -12.42 1.06
CA LEU A 87 1.93 -11.80 -0.11
C LEU A 87 2.97 -11.47 -1.18
N VAL A 88 4.09 -10.88 -0.77
CA VAL A 88 5.16 -10.51 -1.69
C VAL A 88 5.73 -11.74 -2.41
N GLU A 89 5.94 -12.85 -1.69
CA GLU A 89 6.37 -14.11 -2.28
C GLU A 89 5.32 -14.65 -3.26
N ARG A 90 4.06 -14.71 -2.83
CA ARG A 90 2.95 -15.26 -3.63
C ARG A 90 2.72 -14.51 -4.94
N TYR A 91 2.81 -13.18 -4.92
CA TYR A 91 2.57 -12.33 -6.09
C TYR A 91 3.86 -11.98 -6.84
N GLY A 92 5.03 -12.44 -6.34
CA GLY A 92 6.32 -12.20 -6.97
C GLY A 92 6.66 -10.71 -7.10
N VAL A 93 6.35 -9.95 -6.05
CA VAL A 93 6.64 -8.51 -5.95
C VAL A 93 8.09 -8.33 -5.52
N SER A 94 8.78 -7.30 -6.04
CA SER A 94 10.21 -7.05 -5.73
C SER A 94 10.42 -5.79 -4.87
N TRP A 95 9.41 -4.93 -4.79
CA TRP A 95 9.48 -3.63 -4.12
C TRP A 95 8.30 -3.40 -3.18
N ILE A 96 8.54 -2.66 -2.12
CA ILE A 96 7.51 -2.10 -1.24
C ILE A 96 7.51 -0.58 -1.43
N GLY A 97 6.34 -0.05 -1.77
CA GLY A 97 6.06 1.38 -1.74
C GLY A 97 5.35 1.74 -0.45
N GLU A 98 6.07 2.35 0.49
CA GLU A 98 5.50 2.84 1.74
C GLU A 98 4.89 4.23 1.49
N LEU A 99 3.58 4.31 1.64
CA LEU A 99 2.79 5.53 1.60
C LEU A 99 2.91 6.22 2.95
N GLU A 100 3.38 7.46 2.92
CA GLU A 100 3.48 8.32 4.10
C GLU A 100 2.12 9.00 4.29
N SER A 101 1.68 9.09 5.55
CA SER A 101 0.62 10.04 5.88
C SER A 101 1.24 11.42 5.91
N ASP A 102 0.65 12.38 5.20
CA ASP A 102 0.98 13.80 5.31
C ASP A 102 0.52 14.34 6.67
N THR A 103 1.12 13.85 7.76
CA THR A 103 0.93 14.39 9.12
C THR A 103 1.99 15.42 9.48
N GLU A 104 2.78 15.91 8.52
CA GLU A 104 3.54 17.17 8.64
C GLU A 104 2.68 18.43 8.38
N GLY A 105 1.36 18.29 8.38
CA GLY A 105 0.40 19.37 8.47
C GLY A 105 -0.38 19.28 9.78
N GLY A 106 0.31 19.46 10.92
CA GLY A 106 -0.36 19.68 12.19
C GLY A 106 -1.44 20.73 12.00
N CYS A 107 -2.69 20.34 12.27
CA CYS A 107 -3.84 21.19 12.15
C CYS A 107 -3.61 22.43 13.03
N ASP A 108 -3.30 23.56 12.40
CA ASP A 108 -3.53 24.90 12.92
C ASP A 108 -5.05 25.09 12.91
N CYS A 109 -5.76 24.28 13.71
CA CYS A 109 -7.15 24.54 14.00
C CYS A 109 -7.13 25.82 14.81
N GLY A 110 -7.42 26.92 14.12
CA GLY A 110 -7.69 28.24 14.66
C GLY A 110 -8.87 28.23 15.61
N CYS A 111 -8.75 27.51 16.73
CA CYS A 111 -9.52 27.67 17.94
C CYS A 111 -9.02 28.96 18.61
N GLY A 112 -9.21 30.08 17.94
CA GLY A 112 -9.22 31.37 18.61
C GLY A 112 -10.52 31.49 19.39
N CYS A 113 -10.56 30.99 20.63
CA CYS A 113 -11.60 31.26 21.64
C CYS A 113 -11.07 30.86 23.03
N GLY A 114 -10.54 31.82 23.79
CA GLY A 114 -10.36 31.75 25.25
C GLY A 114 -8.94 31.90 25.75
#